data_AF-A0A268JRY7-F1
#
_entry.id   AF-A0A268JRY7-F1
#
_cell.length_a   1.000
_cell.length_b   1.000
_cell.length_c   1.000
_cell.angle_alpha   90.00
_cell.angle_beta   90.00
_cell.angle_gamma   90.00
#
_symmetry.space_group_name_H-M   'P 1'
#
loop_
_entity.id
_entity.type
_entity.pdbx_description
1 polymer ?
#
loop_
_entity_poly.entity_id
_entity_poly.type
_entity_poly.pdbx_seq_one_letter_code
_entity_poly.pdbx_strand_id
1 'polypeptide(L)'
;MRFIYKRPRMEDVSEELSIIMELMVSKTFVMIDLFWLCLLFTLLLSPVLATVSMSVLFFCGSFALFNCIYFYFFYPYIKKS
;
A
#
# COMPACT_ATOMS: atom_id res chain seq x y z
N MET A 1 -35.64 -4.44 -28.27
CA MET A 1 -34.95 -3.61 -27.26
C MET A 1 -33.47 -3.61 -27.56
N ARG A 2 -32.96 -2.54 -28.18
CA ARG A 2 -31.55 -2.42 -28.56
C ARG A 2 -30.94 -1.38 -27.63
N PHE A 3 -30.52 -1.84 -26.45
CA PHE A 3 -29.74 -0.99 -25.55
C PHE A 3 -28.37 -0.77 -26.20
N ILE A 4 -28.23 0.44 -26.73
CA ILE A 4 -27.00 1.01 -27.23
C ILE A 4 -26.03 1.01 -26.05
N TYR A 5 -25.11 0.05 -26.05
CA TYR A 5 -23.94 0.07 -25.17
C TYR A 5 -23.12 1.29 -25.60
N LYS A 6 -23.35 2.42 -24.93
CA LYS A 6 -22.64 3.68 -25.13
C LYS A 6 -21.21 3.42 -24.64
N ARG A 7 -20.33 3.02 -25.57
CA ARG A 7 -18.89 2.81 -25.31
C ARG A 7 -18.36 4.11 -24.67
N PRO A 8 -17.87 4.09 -23.42
CA PRO A 8 -17.20 5.26 -22.87
C PRO A 8 -16.02 5.61 -23.78
N ARG A 9 -15.83 6.91 -24.05
CA ARG A 9 -14.70 7.36 -24.88
C ARG A 9 -13.42 6.92 -24.18
N MET A 10 -12.53 6.26 -24.92
CA MET A 10 -11.28 5.73 -24.34
C MET A 10 -10.38 6.84 -23.78
N GLU A 11 -10.58 8.07 -24.24
CA GLU A 11 -9.93 9.29 -23.73
C GLU A 11 -10.28 9.53 -22.25
N ASP A 12 -11.57 9.53 -21.90
CA ASP A 12 -12.04 9.75 -20.53
C ASP A 12 -11.52 8.66 -19.56
N VAL A 13 -11.50 7.40 -20.03
CA VAL A 13 -10.97 6.26 -19.24
C VAL A 13 -9.45 6.37 -19.02
N SER A 14 -8.72 6.91 -20.00
CA SER A 14 -7.26 7.06 -19.89
C SER A 14 -6.86 8.16 -18.90
N GLU A 15 -7.65 9.24 -18.83
CA GLU A 15 -7.41 10.34 -17.90
C GLU A 15 -7.68 9.89 -16.46
N GLU A 16 -8.82 9.23 -16.21
CA GLU A 16 -9.12 8.65 -14.90
C GLU A 16 -8.05 7.64 -14.44
N LEU A 17 -7.56 6.80 -15.36
CA LEU A 17 -6.52 5.82 -15.05
C LEU A 17 -5.18 6.50 -14.70
N SER A 18 -4.84 7.60 -15.37
CA SER A 18 -3.62 8.37 -15.07
C SER A 18 -3.64 8.99 -13.66
N ILE A 19 -4.81 9.49 -13.25
CA ILE A 19 -5.03 10.04 -11.91
C ILE A 19 -4.91 8.92 -10.86
N ILE A 20 -5.50 7.76 -11.11
CA ILE A 20 -5.39 6.59 -10.21
C ILE A 20 -3.92 6.14 -10.09
N MET A 21 -3.18 6.14 -11.18
CA MET A 21 -1.77 5.76 -11.19
C MET A 21 -0.91 6.73 -10.37
N GLU A 22 -1.18 8.03 -10.44
CA GLU A 22 -0.52 9.04 -9.59
C GLU A 22 -0.89 8.86 -8.11
N LEU A 23 -2.15 8.55 -7.81
CA LEU A 23 -2.60 8.24 -6.44
C LEU A 23 -1.97 6.97 -5.87
N MET A 24 -1.72 5.95 -6.69
CA MET A 24 -1.09 4.70 -6.28
C MET A 24 0.37 4.90 -5.83
N VAL A 25 1.04 5.92 -6.36
CA VAL A 25 2.42 6.29 -5.98
C VAL A 25 2.45 7.21 -4.75
N SER A 26 1.30 7.71 -4.32
CA SER A 26 1.22 8.59 -3.16
C SER A 26 1.73 7.90 -1.89
N LYS A 27 2.47 8.66 -1.09
CA LYS A 27 3.02 8.23 0.21
C LYS A 27 1.96 7.64 1.13
N THR A 28 0.75 8.17 1.10
CA THR A 28 -0.36 7.71 1.94
C THR A 28 -0.78 6.29 1.58
N PHE A 29 -0.86 5.97 0.29
CA PHE A 29 -1.28 4.65 -0.18
C PHE A 29 -0.21 3.60 0.16
N VAL A 30 1.07 3.93 -0.02
CA VAL A 30 2.19 3.04 0.34
C VAL A 30 2.23 2.75 1.84
N MET A 31 1.99 3.76 2.70
CA MET A 31 1.96 3.55 4.16
C MET A 31 0.78 2.68 4.60
N ILE A 32 -0.38 2.85 3.96
CA ILE A 32 -1.57 2.02 4.23
C ILE A 32 -1.30 0.57 3.82
N ASP A 33 -0.74 0.35 2.63
CA ASP A 33 -0.42 -1.00 2.15
C ASP A 33 0.60 -1.69 3.06
N LEU A 34 1.64 -0.96 3.49
CA LEU A 34 2.64 -1.47 4.44
C LEU A 34 2.04 -1.89 5.78
N PHE A 35 1.07 -1.13 6.30
CA PHE A 35 0.34 -1.48 7.52
C PHE A 35 -0.45 -2.78 7.35
N TRP A 36 -1.20 -2.91 6.25
CA TRP A 36 -1.98 -4.12 5.96
C TRP A 36 -1.09 -5.35 5.76
N LEU A 37 0.03 -5.20 5.05
CA LEU A 37 0.99 -6.29 4.85
C LEU A 37 1.62 -6.75 6.17
N CYS A 38 2.03 -5.82 7.05
CA CYS A 38 2.55 -6.18 8.36
C CYS A 38 1.50 -6.90 9.23
N LEU A 39 0.23 -6.48 9.12
CA LEU A 39 -0.87 -7.07 9.87
C LEU A 39 -1.14 -8.50 9.38
N LEU A 40 -1.22 -8.68 8.06
CA LEU A 40 -1.43 -9.98 7.42
C LEU A 40 -0.27 -10.93 7.72
N PHE A 41 0.98 -10.44 7.66
CA PHE A 41 2.17 -11.19 8.03
C PHE A 41 2.12 -11.65 9.50
N THR A 42 1.69 -10.77 10.41
CA THR A 42 1.55 -11.10 11.84
C THR A 42 0.45 -12.13 12.07
N LEU A 43 -0.67 -12.07 11.33
CA LEU A 43 -1.74 -13.07 11.40
C LEU A 43 -1.29 -14.43 10.86
N LEU A 44 -0.53 -14.46 9.76
CA LEU A 44 0.06 -15.69 9.21
C LEU A 44 1.08 -16.33 10.16
N LEU A 45 1.82 -15.51 10.92
CA LEU A 45 2.76 -15.98 11.94
C LEU A 45 2.11 -16.25 13.32
N SER A 46 0.82 -15.94 13.49
CA SER A 46 0.05 -16.18 14.72
C SER A 46 0.22 -17.60 15.31
N PRO A 47 0.18 -18.71 14.53
CA PRO A 47 0.39 -20.05 15.09
C PRO A 47 1.84 -20.30 15.58
N VAL A 48 2.80 -19.48 15.18
CA VAL A 48 4.22 -19.58 15.58
C VAL A 48 4.51 -18.78 16.86
N LEU A 49 3.70 -17.76 17.16
CA LEU A 49 3.89 -16.86 18.30
C LEU A 49 3.03 -17.30 19.48
N ALA A 50 3.67 -17.81 20.54
CA ALA A 50 2.99 -18.40 21.70
C ALA A 50 2.13 -17.42 22.51
N THR A 51 2.38 -16.11 22.43
CA THR A 51 1.65 -15.09 23.19
C THR A 51 1.29 -13.87 22.35
N VAL A 52 0.13 -13.28 22.66
CA VAL A 52 -0.38 -12.06 22.01
C VAL A 52 0.57 -10.86 22.21
N SER A 53 1.29 -10.82 23.33
CA SER A 53 2.29 -9.76 23.57
C SER A 53 3.46 -9.85 22.59
N MET A 54 3.92 -11.06 22.27
CA MET A 54 5.02 -11.25 21.31
C MET A 54 4.61 -10.91 19.88
N SER A 55 3.36 -11.17 19.49
CA SER A 55 2.88 -10.79 18.16
C SER A 55 2.77 -9.27 17.99
N VAL A 56 2.36 -8.53 19.04
CA VAL A 56 2.32 -7.07 19.00
C VAL A 56 3.72 -6.46 18.91
N LEU A 57 4.69 -6.97 19.67
CA LEU A 57 6.09 -6.51 19.60
C LEU A 57 6.70 -6.81 18.22
N PHE A 58 6.42 -7.98 17.66
CA PHE A 58 6.89 -8.36 16.33
C PHE A 58 6.25 -7.51 15.23
N PHE A 59 4.96 -7.20 15.33
CA PHE A 59 4.28 -6.27 14.43
C PHE A 59 4.89 -4.87 14.48
N CYS A 60 5.10 -4.33 15.69
CA CYS A 60 5.71 -3.01 15.86
C CYS A 60 7.15 -2.96 15.31
N GLY A 61 7.95 -4.00 15.59
CA GLY A 61 9.32 -4.10 15.10
C GLY A 61 9.40 -4.21 13.57
N SER A 62 8.59 -5.07 12.96
CA SER A 62 8.56 -5.22 11.50
C SER A 62 8.06 -3.96 10.81
N PHE A 63 6.99 -3.33 11.32
CA PHE A 63 6.48 -2.06 10.80
C PHE A 63 7.54 -0.96 10.87
N ALA A 64 8.26 -0.82 12.00
CA ALA A 64 9.33 0.17 12.14
C ALA A 64 10.50 -0.09 11.18
N LEU A 65 10.91 -1.34 10.99
CA LEU A 65 11.99 -1.71 10.07
C LEU A 65 11.62 -1.39 8.62
N PHE A 66 10.44 -1.80 8.16
CA PHE A 66 10.00 -1.52 6.79
C PHE A 66 9.78 -0.03 6.55
N ASN A 67 9.28 0.70 7.54
CA ASN A 67 9.11 2.15 7.45
C ASN A 67 10.48 2.86 7.39
N CYS A 68 11.47 2.42 8.16
CA CYS A 68 12.84 2.92 8.09
C CYS A 68 13.48 2.67 6.70
N ILE A 69 13.30 1.47 6.14
CA ILE A 69 13.74 1.14 4.77
C ILE A 69 13.05 2.05 3.76
N TYR A 70 11.74 2.25 3.89
CA TYR A 70 10.98 3.13 3.01
C TYR A 70 11.51 4.57 3.07
N PHE A 71 11.72 5.12 4.26
CA PHE A 71 12.35 6.44 4.40
C PHE A 71 13.75 6.45 3.79
N TYR A 72 14.61 5.48 4.06
CA TYR A 72 15.97 5.48 3.54
C TYR A 72 16.03 5.48 1.99
N PHE A 73 15.19 4.66 1.34
CA PHE A 73 15.16 4.56 -0.12
C PHE A 73 14.41 5.70 -0.81
N PHE A 74 13.27 6.15 -0.26
CA PHE A 74 12.41 7.16 -0.92
C PHE A 74 12.68 8.61 -0.49
N TYR A 75 13.26 8.85 0.70
CA TYR A 75 13.63 10.21 1.13
C TYR A 75 14.55 10.96 0.16
N PRO A 76 15.56 10.35 -0.50
CA PRO A 76 16.35 11.05 -1.52
C PRO A 76 15.54 11.39 -2.78
N TYR A 77 14.49 10.65 -3.11
CA TYR A 77 13.64 10.91 -4.28
C TYR A 77 12.67 12.08 -4.05
N ILE A 78 12.16 12.24 -2.83
CA ILE A 78 11.22 13.31 -2.46
C ILE A 78 11.88 14.68 -2.37
N LYS A 79 13.16 14.77 -2.00
CA LYS A 79 13.87 16.06 -1.89
C LYS A 79 14.25 16.63 -3.26
N LYS A 80 14.16 15.84 -4.34
CA LYS A 80 14.65 16.19 -5.68
C LYS A 80 13.53 16.49 -6.70
N SER A 81 12.27 16.27 -6.33
CA SER A 81 11.08 16.73 -7.06
C SER A 81 10.47 17.93 -6.38
#